data_AF-A0A1C5WIB9-F1
#
_entry.id   AF-A0A1C5WIB9-F1
#
_cell.length_a   1.000
_cell.length_b   1.000
_cell.length_c   1.000
_cell.angle_alpha   90.00
_cell.angle_beta   90.00
_cell.angle_gamma   90.00
#
_symmetry.space_group_name_H-M   'P 1'
#
loop_
_entity.id
_entity.type
_entity.pdbx_description
1 polymer ?
#
loop_
_entity_poly.entity_id
_entity_poly.type
_entity_poly.pdbx_seq_one_letter_code
_entity_poly.pdbx_strand_id
1 'polypeptide(L)'
;MAKLEGYYAVAEIEEGCCGMKYFYAIYDDGEIYKTGDKVLVSGANRDILTITDILAPDECSICPTAEVICKIDTSVYDKRVKERKEKAKRKKEADKIKKQMDKIKKQMDKMIEEMNQTNRYEMYASDNPELAEKLKAYKELINNC
;
A
#
# COMPACT_ATOMS: atom_id res chain seq x y z
N MET A 1 -22.64 32.09 11.68
CA MET A 1 -21.44 32.88 11.99
C MET A 1 -21.62 34.26 11.37
N ALA A 2 -21.04 35.29 11.99
CA ALA A 2 -21.05 36.64 11.42
C ALA A 2 -20.16 36.70 10.17
N LYS A 3 -20.44 37.66 9.29
CA LYS A 3 -19.58 37.97 8.15
C LYS A 3 -18.21 38.41 8.66
N LEU A 4 -17.14 37.84 8.10
CA LEU A 4 -15.77 38.27 8.39
C LEU A 4 -15.43 39.51 7.55
N GLU A 5 -14.59 40.39 8.11
CA GLU A 5 -14.10 41.62 7.47
C GLU A 5 -12.64 41.85 7.82
N GLY A 6 -11.92 42.66 7.04
CA GLY A 6 -10.51 43.03 7.30
C GLY A 6 -9.46 42.01 6.84
N TYR A 7 -9.86 40.95 6.14
CA TYR A 7 -8.94 40.03 5.47
C TYR A 7 -8.42 40.62 4.17
N TYR A 8 -7.18 40.26 3.79
CA TYR A 8 -6.53 40.80 2.58
C TYR A 8 -6.69 39.90 1.36
N ALA A 9 -7.00 38.61 1.56
CA ALA A 9 -7.20 37.62 0.50
C ALA A 9 -8.19 36.53 0.94
N VAL A 10 -8.62 35.71 -0.01
CA VAL A 10 -9.52 34.58 0.22
C VAL A 10 -8.90 33.30 -0.34
N ALA A 11 -8.77 32.27 0.49
CA ALA A 11 -8.37 30.93 0.05
C ALA A 11 -9.60 30.17 -0.48
N GLU A 12 -9.51 29.68 -1.71
CA GLU A 12 -10.41 28.65 -2.22
C GLU A 12 -9.85 27.28 -1.82
N ILE A 13 -10.71 26.43 -1.27
CA ILE A 13 -10.40 25.07 -0.86
C ILE A 13 -11.51 24.13 -1.34
N GLU A 14 -11.13 23.04 -1.99
CA GLU A 14 -12.04 21.96 -2.33
C GLU A 14 -12.20 20.98 -1.17
N GLU A 15 -13.43 20.79 -0.68
CA GLU A 15 -13.73 19.90 0.44
C GLU A 15 -14.80 18.85 0.12
N GLY A 16 -14.72 17.74 0.86
CA GLY A 16 -15.70 16.67 0.83
C GLY A 16 -15.60 15.76 -0.40
N CYS A 17 -16.56 14.85 -0.53
CA CYS A 17 -16.58 13.85 -1.61
C CYS A 17 -17.09 14.39 -2.95
N CYS A 18 -17.75 15.56 -2.95
CA CYS A 18 -18.39 16.15 -4.12
C CYS A 18 -17.58 17.29 -4.75
N GLY A 19 -16.37 17.57 -4.26
CA GLY A 19 -15.51 18.64 -4.78
C GLY A 19 -16.12 20.03 -4.61
N MET A 20 -16.81 20.27 -3.50
CA MET A 20 -17.42 21.58 -3.24
C MET A 20 -16.33 22.57 -2.86
N LYS A 21 -16.38 23.76 -3.46
CA LYS A 21 -15.46 24.86 -3.18
C LYS A 21 -15.95 25.65 -1.97
N TYR A 22 -15.07 25.80 -1.00
CA TYR A 22 -15.26 26.60 0.20
C TYR A 22 -14.24 27.74 0.20
N PHE A 23 -14.65 28.85 0.82
CA PHE A 23 -13.89 30.10 0.80
C PHE A 23 -13.56 30.51 2.23
N TYR A 24 -12.28 30.75 2.47
CA TYR A 24 -11.73 31.07 3.79
C TYR A 24 -11.00 32.40 3.75
N ALA A 25 -11.27 33.26 4.73
CA ALA A 25 -10.58 34.53 4.88
C ALA A 25 -9.09 34.31 5.22
N ILE A 26 -8.21 35.10 4.60
CA ILE A 26 -6.78 35.15 4.93
C ILE A 26 -6.46 36.52 5.52
N TYR A 27 -6.08 36.53 6.80
CA TYR A 27 -5.59 37.72 7.51
C TYR A 27 -4.09 37.80 7.43
N ASP A 28 -3.54 39.02 7.53
CA ASP A 28 -2.10 39.23 7.57
C ASP A 28 -1.55 38.75 8.92
N ASP A 29 -1.06 37.52 8.93
CA ASP A 29 -0.39 36.86 10.05
C ASP A 29 1.14 36.83 9.88
N GLY A 30 1.65 37.54 8.86
CA GLY A 30 3.07 37.54 8.47
C GLY A 30 3.49 36.36 7.59
N GLU A 31 2.60 35.42 7.27
CA GLU A 31 2.87 34.31 6.35
C GLU A 31 2.40 34.61 4.92
N ILE A 32 3.09 34.00 3.95
CA ILE A 32 2.70 34.07 2.54
C ILE A 32 2.08 32.74 2.14
N TYR A 33 0.76 32.76 1.97
CA TYR A 33 -0.02 31.65 1.46
C TYR A 33 0.05 31.59 -0.07
N LYS A 34 0.11 30.37 -0.60
CA LYS A 34 0.04 30.07 -2.05
C LYS A 34 -0.76 28.81 -2.33
N THR A 35 -1.21 28.67 -3.57
CA THR A 35 -1.81 27.43 -4.06
C THR A 35 -0.92 26.21 -3.77
N GLY A 36 -1.53 25.14 -3.27
CA GLY A 36 -0.85 23.91 -2.86
C GLY A 36 -0.35 23.91 -1.41
N ASP A 37 -0.38 25.05 -0.71
CA ASP A 37 -0.07 25.07 0.72
C ASP A 37 -1.13 24.29 1.51
N LYS A 38 -0.66 23.60 2.54
CA LYS A 38 -1.51 22.91 3.50
C LYS A 38 -1.81 23.83 4.66
N VAL A 39 -3.07 23.89 5.06
CA VAL A 39 -3.54 24.82 6.08
C VAL A 39 -4.53 24.18 7.03
N LEU A 40 -4.60 24.75 8.23
CA LEU A 40 -5.73 24.55 9.14
C LEU A 40 -6.69 25.73 8.99
N VAL A 41 -7.98 25.44 9.04
CA VAL A 41 -9.03 26.45 8.95
C VAL A 41 -9.88 26.46 10.21
N SER A 42 -10.54 27.57 10.47
CA SER A 42 -11.60 27.66 11.48
C SER A 42 -12.90 27.06 10.95
N GLY A 43 -13.88 26.90 11.84
CA GLY A 43 -15.20 26.37 11.48
C GLY A 43 -15.39 24.89 11.79
N ALA A 44 -16.20 24.22 10.97
CA ALA A 44 -16.64 22.85 11.23
C ALA A 44 -15.62 21.79 10.77
N ASN A 45 -14.85 22.08 9.72
CA ASN A 45 -13.82 21.17 9.23
C ASN A 45 -12.63 21.17 10.21
N ARG A 46 -12.14 19.97 10.54
CA ARG A 46 -11.03 19.75 11.49
C ARG A 46 -9.81 19.11 10.82
N ASP A 47 -9.86 18.90 9.51
CA ASP A 47 -8.79 18.28 8.74
C ASP A 47 -7.77 19.31 8.23
N ILE A 48 -6.62 18.80 7.79
CA ILE A 48 -5.61 19.59 7.08
C ILE A 48 -6.03 19.70 5.63
N LEU A 49 -6.30 20.92 5.20
CA LEU A 49 -6.80 21.22 3.87
C LEU A 49 -5.69 21.75 2.97
N THR A 50 -5.93 21.77 1.66
CA THR A 50 -4.96 22.27 0.67
C THR A 50 -5.61 23.39 -0.12
N ILE A 51 -4.94 24.54 -0.17
CA ILE A 51 -5.41 25.70 -0.94
C ILE A 51 -5.39 25.36 -2.42
N THR A 52 -6.53 25.47 -3.10
CA THR A 52 -6.66 25.26 -4.54
C THR A 52 -6.46 26.57 -5.31
N ASP A 53 -6.87 27.70 -4.74
CA ASP A 53 -6.66 29.01 -5.33
C ASP A 53 -6.62 30.14 -4.27
N ILE A 54 -6.07 31.29 -4.64
CA ILE A 54 -6.09 32.50 -3.81
C ILE A 54 -6.71 33.64 -4.62
N LEU A 55 -7.81 34.16 -4.11
CA LEU A 55 -8.60 35.22 -4.73
C LEU A 55 -8.42 36.53 -3.98
N ALA A 56 -8.48 37.64 -4.70
CA ALA A 56 -8.64 38.94 -4.05
C ALA A 56 -10.05 39.04 -3.41
N PRO A 57 -10.22 39.82 -2.32
CA PRO A 57 -11.52 39.93 -1.64
C PRO A 57 -12.68 40.39 -2.53
N ASP A 58 -12.40 41.20 -3.55
CA ASP A 58 -13.36 41.71 -4.54
C ASP A 58 -13.71 40.72 -5.65
N GLU A 59 -12.84 39.74 -5.91
CA GLU A 59 -13.06 38.67 -6.89
C GLU A 59 -13.95 37.54 -6.33
N CYS A 60 -14.11 37.46 -5.01
CA CYS A 60 -14.93 36.45 -4.37
C CYS A 60 -16.37 36.94 -4.15
N SER A 61 -17.33 36.31 -4.84
CA SER A 61 -18.75 36.62 -4.68
C SER A 61 -19.35 36.10 -3.37
N ILE A 62 -18.65 35.19 -2.68
CA ILE A 62 -19.08 34.56 -1.44
C ILE A 62 -18.30 35.16 -0.28
N CYS A 63 -18.99 35.75 0.68
CA CYS A 63 -18.36 36.26 1.90
C CYS A 63 -17.91 35.07 2.78
N PRO A 64 -16.60 34.94 3.09
CA PRO A 64 -16.11 33.92 3.99
C PRO A 64 -16.72 34.07 5.39
N THR A 65 -17.01 32.94 6.03
CA THR A 65 -17.47 32.88 7.43
C THR A 65 -16.51 32.13 8.33
N ALA A 66 -15.43 31.61 7.74
CA ALA A 66 -14.33 30.93 8.39
C ALA A 66 -13.02 31.46 7.79
N GLU A 67 -11.91 31.19 8.47
CA GLU A 67 -10.61 31.78 8.18
C GLU A 67 -9.51 30.72 8.17
N VAL A 68 -8.42 31.01 7.47
CA VAL A 68 -7.18 30.26 7.57
C VAL A 68 -6.51 30.59 8.90
N ILE A 69 -6.20 29.57 9.70
CA ILE A 69 -5.58 29.73 11.02
C ILE A 69 -4.06 29.73 10.90
N CYS A 70 -3.50 28.76 10.18
CA CYS A 70 -2.06 28.66 9.97
C CYS A 70 -1.71 27.71 8.83
N LYS A 71 -0.50 27.88 8.31
CA LYS A 71 0.17 26.94 7.41
C LYS A 71 0.75 25.74 8.15
N ILE A 72 0.63 24.56 7.55
CA ILE A 72 1.09 23.29 8.12
C ILE A 72 2.08 22.62 7.17
N ASP A 73 3.26 22.28 7.68
CA ASP A 73 4.17 21.35 6.99
C ASP A 73 3.90 19.90 7.42
N THR A 74 3.37 19.10 6.49
CA THR A 74 3.14 17.65 6.70
C THR A 74 4.22 16.76 6.10
N SER A 75 5.26 17.32 5.48
CA SER A 75 6.26 16.57 4.71
C SER A 75 6.87 15.39 5.47
N VAL A 76 7.24 15.62 6.74
CA VAL A 76 7.83 14.62 7.63
C VAL A 76 6.82 13.52 7.96
N TYR A 77 5.55 13.88 8.17
CA TYR A 77 4.48 12.91 8.43
C TYR A 77 4.18 12.06 7.19
N ASP A 78 4.09 12.69 6.02
CA ASP A 78 3.79 12.04 4.74
C ASP A 78 4.86 11.01 4.37
N LYS A 79 6.14 11.32 4.66
CA LYS A 79 7.24 10.37 4.53
C LYS A 79 6.99 9.11 5.36
N ARG A 80 6.64 9.25 6.64
CA ARG A 80 6.34 8.09 7.52
C ARG A 80 5.11 7.32 7.07
N VAL A 81 4.10 7.98 6.50
CA VAL A 81 2.92 7.30 5.93
C VAL A 81 3.32 6.45 4.73
N LYS A 82 4.13 7.02 3.82
CA LYS A 82 4.64 6.31 2.64
C LYS A 82 5.45 5.07 3.03
N GLU A 83 6.38 5.21 3.98
CA GLU A 83 7.18 4.10 4.51
C GLU A 83 6.30 2.97 5.10
N ARG A 84 5.26 3.31 5.86
CA ARG A 84 4.30 2.33 6.39
C ARG A 84 3.56 1.59 5.27
N LYS A 85 3.10 2.31 4.24
CA LYS A 85 2.42 1.72 3.07
C LYS A 85 3.35 0.76 2.31
N GLU A 86 4.60 1.16 2.08
CA GLU A 86 5.59 0.31 1.41
C GLU A 86 5.92 -0.93 2.23
N LYS A 87 6.15 -0.79 3.54
CA LYS A 87 6.39 -1.93 4.44
C LYS A 87 5.23 -2.91 4.44
N ALA A 88 3.99 -2.42 4.45
CA ALA A 88 2.80 -3.25 4.37
C ALA A 88 2.68 -3.98 3.02
N LYS A 89 3.03 -3.32 1.89
CA LYS A 89 3.06 -3.94 0.56
C LYS A 89 4.09 -5.07 0.50
N ARG A 90 5.34 -4.81 0.93
CA ARG A 90 6.42 -5.81 0.97
C ARG A 90 6.04 -7.03 1.82
N LYS A 91 5.41 -6.81 2.98
CA LYS A 91 4.92 -7.91 3.83
C LYS A 91 3.88 -8.77 3.11
N LYS A 92 2.89 -8.13 2.46
CA LYS A 92 1.87 -8.86 1.68
C LYS A 92 2.49 -9.67 0.52
N GLU A 93 3.50 -9.13 -0.15
CA GLU A 93 4.22 -9.83 -1.21
C GLU A 93 5.02 -11.02 -0.67
N ALA A 94 5.77 -10.83 0.42
CA ALA A 94 6.49 -11.91 1.08
C ALA A 94 5.56 -13.04 1.54
N ASP A 95 4.39 -12.70 2.10
CA ASP A 95 3.38 -13.69 2.52
C ASP A 95 2.82 -14.48 1.32
N LYS A 96 2.65 -13.85 0.15
CA LYS A 96 2.24 -14.54 -1.08
C LYS A 96 3.32 -15.50 -1.58
N ILE A 97 4.57 -15.06 -1.62
CA ILE A 97 5.71 -15.89 -2.04
C ILE A 97 5.84 -17.10 -1.12
N LYS A 98 5.76 -16.90 0.21
CA LYS A 98 5.84 -17.99 1.18
C LYS A 98 4.76 -19.05 0.93
N LYS A 99 3.51 -18.64 0.70
CA LYS A 99 2.42 -19.57 0.36
C LYS A 99 2.67 -20.33 -0.94
N GLN A 100 3.24 -19.68 -1.95
CA GLN A 100 3.61 -20.35 -3.20
C GLN A 100 4.72 -21.37 -2.98
N MET A 101 5.76 -21.02 -2.21
CA MET A 101 6.83 -21.96 -1.83
C MET A 101 6.28 -23.19 -1.10
N ASP A 102 5.40 -22.98 -0.11
CA ASP A 102 4.77 -24.09 0.64
C ASP A 102 3.94 -25.00 -0.28
N LYS A 103 3.25 -24.44 -1.28
CA LYS A 103 2.48 -25.22 -2.26
C LYS A 103 3.39 -26.05 -3.17
N ILE A 104 4.45 -25.45 -3.70
CA ILE A 104 5.42 -26.13 -4.56
C ILE A 104 6.12 -27.24 -3.76
N LYS A 105 6.53 -26.96 -2.53
CA LYS A 105 7.13 -27.96 -1.64
C LYS A 105 6.23 -29.18 -1.44
N LYS A 106 4.95 -28.97 -1.12
CA LYS A 106 3.98 -30.07 -1.00
C LYS A 106 3.81 -30.88 -2.29
N GLN A 107 3.86 -30.22 -3.45
CA GLN A 107 3.78 -30.91 -4.74
C GLN A 107 5.02 -31.77 -4.98
N MET A 108 6.21 -31.24 -4.69
CA MET A 108 7.46 -31.99 -4.78
C MET A 108 7.47 -33.19 -3.83
N ASP A 109 7.10 -32.99 -2.56
CA ASP A 109 7.04 -34.06 -1.56
C ASP A 109 6.10 -35.20 -2.03
N LYS A 110 4.95 -34.84 -2.62
CA LYS A 110 4.00 -35.82 -3.16
C LYS A 110 4.57 -36.59 -4.36
N MET A 111 5.22 -35.91 -5.30
CA MET A 111 5.84 -36.56 -6.46
C MET A 111 6.96 -37.52 -6.04
N ILE A 112 7.79 -37.13 -5.06
CA ILE A 112 8.83 -37.99 -4.50
C ILE A 112 8.24 -39.25 -3.87
N GLU A 113 7.16 -39.10 -3.09
CA GLU A 113 6.48 -40.24 -2.46
C GLU A 113 5.92 -41.22 -3.51
N GLU A 114 5.27 -40.72 -4.57
CA GLU A 114 4.75 -41.54 -5.67
C GLU A 114 5.87 -42.27 -6.44
N MET A 115 7.00 -41.59 -6.70
CA MET A 115 8.17 -42.21 -7.34
C MET A 115 8.81 -43.28 -6.45
N ASN A 116 8.95 -42.99 -5.15
CA ASN A 116 9.46 -43.94 -4.16
C ASN A 116 8.59 -45.19 -4.07
N GLN A 117 7.27 -45.09 -4.24
CA GLN A 117 6.38 -46.25 -4.23
C GLN A 117 6.51 -47.09 -5.50
N THR A 118 6.64 -46.44 -6.66
CA THR A 118 6.60 -47.12 -7.97
C THR A 118 7.94 -47.80 -8.30
N ASN A 119 9.06 -47.15 -7.98
CA ASN A 119 10.40 -47.60 -8.36
C ASN A 119 11.27 -47.89 -7.14
N ARG A 120 10.69 -48.26 -6.00
CA ARG A 120 11.42 -48.34 -4.72
C ARG A 120 12.69 -49.19 -4.82
N TYR A 121 12.60 -50.35 -5.46
CA TYR A 121 13.74 -51.25 -5.60
C TYR A 121 14.73 -50.74 -6.65
N GLU A 122 14.26 -50.23 -7.79
CA GLU A 122 15.13 -49.60 -8.81
C GLU A 122 15.89 -48.39 -8.26
N MET A 123 15.25 -47.56 -7.45
CA MET A 123 15.81 -46.30 -6.96
C MET A 123 16.91 -46.51 -5.92
N TYR A 124 16.78 -47.53 -5.06
CA TYR A 124 17.84 -47.88 -4.10
C TYR A 124 18.89 -48.84 -4.69
N ALA A 125 18.55 -49.60 -5.73
CA ALA A 125 19.50 -50.49 -6.40
C ALA A 125 20.60 -49.74 -7.17
N SER A 126 20.38 -48.49 -7.59
CA SER A 126 21.43 -47.69 -8.23
C SER A 126 22.64 -47.46 -7.32
N ASP A 127 22.37 -47.32 -6.02
CA ASP A 127 23.38 -46.95 -5.01
C ASP A 127 23.77 -48.15 -4.12
N ASN A 128 23.09 -49.30 -4.24
CA ASN A 128 23.36 -50.52 -3.49
C ASN A 128 23.57 -51.74 -4.43
N PRO A 129 24.83 -52.19 -4.64
CA PRO A 129 25.17 -53.27 -5.56
C PRO A 129 24.50 -54.62 -5.23
N GLU A 130 24.38 -54.95 -3.94
CA GLU A 130 23.78 -56.21 -3.48
C GLU A 130 22.27 -56.24 -3.77
N LEU A 131 21.61 -55.09 -3.62
CA LEU A 131 20.20 -54.94 -3.95
C LEU A 131 19.99 -55.01 -5.48
N ALA A 132 20.92 -54.46 -6.27
CA ALA A 132 20.87 -54.54 -7.73
C ALA A 132 20.95 -55.98 -8.25
N GLU A 133 21.83 -56.81 -7.70
CA GLU A 133 21.91 -58.24 -8.06
C GLU A 133 20.61 -58.98 -7.74
N LYS A 134 20.02 -58.75 -6.56
CA LYS A 134 18.74 -59.37 -6.17
C LYS A 134 17.59 -58.92 -7.06
N LEU A 135 17.53 -57.64 -7.42
CA LEU A 135 16.51 -57.10 -8.32
C LEU A 135 16.63 -57.68 -9.74
N LYS A 136 17.87 -57.85 -10.24
CA LYS A 136 18.13 -58.46 -11.55
C LYS A 136 17.63 -59.91 -11.59
N ALA A 137 17.98 -60.72 -10.60
CA ALA A 137 17.54 -62.11 -10.49
C ALA A 137 16.00 -62.22 -10.43
N TYR A 138 15.33 -61.33 -9.67
CA TYR A 138 13.87 -61.30 -9.60
C TYR A 138 13.21 -61.02 -10.97
N LYS A 139 13.74 -60.07 -11.75
CA LYS A 139 13.22 -59.74 -13.09
C LYS A 139 13.45 -60.87 -14.11
N GLU A 140 14.59 -61.55 -14.04
CA GLU A 140 14.89 -62.71 -14.89
C GLU A 140 13.96 -63.89 -14.60
N LEU A 141 13.54 -64.08 -13.34
CA LEU A 141 12.56 -65.12 -12.98
C LEU A 141 11.16 -64.82 -13.53
N ILE A 142 10.72 -63.56 -13.48
CA ILE A 142 9.42 -63.15 -14.02
C ILE A 142 9.36 -63.30 -15.55
N ASN A 143 10.43 -62.95 -16.26
CA ASN A 143 10.47 -63.03 -17.73
C ASN A 143 10.56 -64.46 -18.29
N ASN A 144 10.85 -65.44 -17.43
CA ASN A 144 10.91 -66.87 -17.79
C ASN A 144 9.66 -67.65 -17.34
N CYS A 145 8.62 -66.96 -16.84
CA CYS A 145 7.27 -67.48 -16.64
C CYS A 145 6.36 -67.11 -17.81
#